data_AF-A0A533VVL9-F1
#
_entry.id   AF-A0A533VVL9-F1
#
_cell.length_a   1.000
_cell.length_b   1.000
_cell.length_c   1.000
_cell.angle_alpha   90.00
_cell.angle_beta   90.00
_cell.angle_gamma   90.00
#
_symmetry.space_group_name_H-M   'P 1'
#
loop_
_entity.id
_entity.type
_entity.pdbx_description
1 polymer ?
#
loop_
_entity_poly.entity_id
_entity_poly.type
_entity_poly.pdbx_seq_one_letter_code
_entity_poly.pdbx_strand_id
1 'polypeptide(L)' 'MYDFDSLVEEVLKNKPELSRNSLMEQIEEKKNTVGSGYLTNQGALFLIAG' A
#
# COMPACT_ATOMS: atom_id res chain seq x y z
N MET A 1 5.40 11.39 12.74
CA MET A 1 4.49 10.25 12.49
C MET A 1 4.08 10.38 11.03
N TYR A 2 4.57 9.52 10.14
CA TYR A 2 4.16 9.59 8.74
C TYR A 2 2.70 9.18 8.64
N ASP A 3 1.86 10.05 8.07
CA ASP A 3 0.50 9.66 7.73
C ASP A 3 0.53 8.69 6.53
N PHE A 4 -0.56 7.94 6.36
CA PHE A 4 -0.66 6.93 5.31
C PHE A 4 -0.62 7.53 3.89
N ASP A 5 -1.24 8.70 3.67
CA ASP A 5 -1.25 9.38 2.37
C ASP A 5 0.16 9.84 1.97
N SER A 6 0.95 10.36 2.92
CA SER A 6 2.36 10.71 2.71
C SER A 6 3.19 9.51 2.25
N LEU A 7 2.97 8.33 2.84
CA LEU A 7 3.65 7.09 2.42
C LEU A 7 3.21 6.64 1.04
N VAL A 8 1.91 6.78 0.71
CA VAL A 8 1.38 6.45 -0.62
C VAL A 8 2.01 7.36 -1.68
N GLU A 9 2.12 8.66 -1.41
CA GLU A 9 2.77 9.60 -2.34
C GLU A 9 4.24 9.25 -2.59
N GLU A 10 4.98 8.85 -1.55
CA GLU A 10 6.37 8.43 -1.70
C GLU A 10 6.51 7.16 -2.55
N VAL A 11 5.61 6.19 -2.37
CA VAL A 11 5.59 4.98 -3.21
C VAL A 11 5.27 5.32 -4.66
N LEU A 12 4.26 6.15 -4.93
CA LEU A 12 3.89 6.55 -6.29
C LEU A 12 4.97 7.39 -6.98
N LYS A 13 5.71 8.19 -6.22
CA LYS A 13 6.87 8.95 -6.73
C LYS A 13 8.00 8.03 -7.20
N ASN A 14 8.23 6.93 -6.48
CA ASN A 14 9.28 5.96 -6.80
C ASN A 14 8.83 4.91 -7.82
N LYS A 15 7.53 4.63 -7.92
CA LYS A 15 6.89 3.67 -8.83
C LYS A 15 5.84 4.39 -9.69
N PRO A 16 6.24 5.27 -10.64
CA PRO A 16 5.33 6.07 -11.45
C PRO A 16 4.44 5.25 -12.40
N GLU A 17 4.75 3.97 -12.60
CA GLU A 17 3.91 3.01 -13.31
C GLU A 17 2.64 2.63 -12.53
N LEU A 18 2.62 2.86 -11.21
CA LEU A 18 1.45 2.63 -10.38
C LEU A 18 0.56 3.86 -10.36
N SER A 19 -0.75 3.63 -10.46
CA SER A 19 -1.76 4.64 -10.12
C SER A 19 -2.15 4.48 -8.65
N ARG A 20 -2.65 5.56 -8.04
CA ARG A 20 -3.19 5.50 -6.67
C ARG A 20 -4.27 4.43 -6.53
N ASN A 21 -5.17 4.32 -7.51
CA ASN A 21 -6.24 3.32 -7.47
C ASN A 21 -5.67 1.90 -7.52
N SER A 22 -4.75 1.62 -8.44
CA SER A 22 -4.12 0.29 -8.54
C SER A 22 -3.34 -0.07 -7.27
N LEU A 23 -2.66 0.90 -6.65
CA LEU A 23 -1.97 0.68 -5.38
C LEU A 23 -2.95 0.35 -4.24
N MET A 24 -4.09 1.03 -4.17
CA MET A 24 -5.11 0.74 -3.16
C MET A 24 -5.77 -0.62 -3.38
N GLU A 25 -6.00 -1.03 -4.63
CA GLU A 25 -6.47 -2.38 -4.98
C GLU A 25 -5.47 -3.45 -4.51
N GLN A 26 -4.19 -3.27 -4.80
CA GLN A 26 -3.13 -4.19 -4.35
C GLN A 26 -3.05 -4.28 -2.82
N ILE A 27 -3.27 -3.17 -2.11
CA ILE A 27 -3.32 -3.15 -0.64
C ILE A 27 -4.46 -4.02 -0.12
N GLU A 28 -5.66 -3.86 -0.66
CA GLU A 28 -6.82 -4.67 -0.26
C GLU A 28 -6.64 -6.15 -0.63
N GLU A 29 -6.12 -6.46 -1.81
CA GLU A 29 -5.78 -7.84 -2.21
C GLU A 29 -4.76 -8.47 -1.26
N LYS A 30 -3.71 -7.73 -0.87
CA LYS A 30 -2.69 -8.22 0.06
C LYS A 30 -3.30 -8.50 1.43
N LYS A 31 -4.15 -7.60 1.92
CA LYS A 31 -4.86 -7.77 3.19
C LYS A 31 -5.79 -8.97 3.16
N ASN A 32 -6.52 -9.19 2.07
CA ASN A 32 -7.39 -10.36 1.92
C ASN A 32 -6.60 -11.67 1.89
N THR A 33 -5.41 -11.66 1.27
CA THR A 33 -4.53 -12.83 1.19
C THR A 33 -3.95 -13.21 2.56
N VAL A 34 -3.53 -12.23 3.36
CA VAL A 34 -2.96 -12.44 4.70
C VAL A 34 -4.05 -12.64 5.77
N GLY A 35 -5.25 -12.13 5.52
CA GLY A 35 -6.34 -12.02 6.47
C GLY A 35 -6.47 -10.57 6.96
N SER A 36 -7.65 -9.97 6.77
CA SER A 36 -7.90 -8.54 7.00
C SER A 36 -7.71 -8.08 8.46
N GLY A 37 -7.67 -9.01 9.41
CA GLY A 37 -7.36 -8.75 10.83
C GLY A 37 -5.86 -8.78 11.18
N TYR A 38 -5.00 -9.22 10.26
CA TYR A 38 -3.57 -9.43 10.53
C TYR A 38 -2.66 -8.44 9.79
N LEU A 39 -3.15 -7.75 8.76
CA LEU A 39 -2.36 -6.82 7.96
C LEU A 39 -3.02 -5.43 7.90
N THR A 40 -2.27 -4.42 8.35
CA THR A 40 -2.69 -3.01 8.25
C THR A 40 -2.43 -2.47 6.85
N ASN A 41 -3.09 -1.37 6.47
CA ASN A 41 -2.83 -0.70 5.18
C ASN A 41 -1.36 -0.28 5.04
N GLN A 42 -0.74 0.21 6.11
CA GLN A 42 0.69 0.57 6.11
C GLN A 42 1.59 -0.65 5.96
N GLY A 43 1.27 -1.76 6.63
CA GLY A 43 2.00 -3.02 6.47
C GLY A 43 1.89 -3.56 5.05
N ALA A 44 0.69 -3.56 4.48
CA ALA A 44 0.47 -3.94 3.09
C ALA A 44 1.23 -3.04 2.10
N LEU A 45 1.18 -1.73 2.31
CA LEU A 45 1.92 -0.76 1.50
C LEU A 45 3.42 -1.00 1.56
N PHE A 46 3.98 -1.28 2.74
CA PHE A 46 5.40 -1.64 2.90
C PHE A 46 5.77 -2.89 2.10
N LEU A 47 4.93 -3.93 2.12
CA LEU A 47 5.14 -5.17 1.37
C LEU A 47 5.05 -4.98 -0.15
N ILE A 48 4.32 -3.98 -0.63
CA ILE A 48 4.19 -3.63 -2.06
C ILE A 48 5.34 -2.69 -2.48
N ALA A 49 5.82 -1.86 -1.56
CA ALA A 49 6.90 -0.90 -1.79
C ALA A 49 8.28 -1.54 -1.85
N GLY A 50 8.51 -2.62 -1.08
CA GLY A 50 9.71 -3.47 -1.18
C GLY A 50 9.91 -4.06 -2.57
#